data_AF-A0A7W6BYE6-F1
#
_entry.id   AF-A0A7W6BYE6-F1
#
_cell.length_a   1.000
_cell.length_b   1.000
_cell.length_c   1.000
_cell.angle_alpha   90.00
_cell.angle_beta   90.00
_cell.angle_gamma   90.00
#
_symmetry.space_group_name_H-M   'P 1'
#
loop_
_entity.id
_entity.type
_entity.pdbx_description
1 polymer ?
#
loop_
_entity_poly.entity_id
_entity_poly.type
_entity_poly.pdbx_seq_one_letter_code
_entity_poly.pdbx_strand_id
1 'polypeptide(L)'
;MAKTFAKAPSPCVSVCKFKIEGQCIACRMTKPEKKRFKRLEGKGEKRAFLAMLSERLQAAGRYAYWSRMYRRRCEKKGRPCPLDKLEADLDTGAEAA
;
A
#
# COMPACT_ATOMS: atom_id res chain seq x y z
N MET A 1 -6.94 -10.41 17.43
CA MET A 1 -5.65 -10.52 16.72
C MET A 1 -5.69 -9.72 15.41
N ALA A 2 -5.27 -8.44 15.41
CA ALA A 2 -5.44 -7.52 14.27
C ALA A 2 -4.21 -6.62 14.01
N LYS A 3 -2.99 -7.10 14.31
CA LYS A 3 -1.75 -6.30 14.18
C LYS A 3 -1.20 -6.24 12.75
N THR A 4 -1.85 -6.86 11.75
CA THR A 4 -1.38 -6.92 10.36
C THR A 4 -1.22 -5.52 9.76
N PHE A 5 -2.24 -4.65 9.89
CA PHE A 5 -2.16 -3.27 9.41
C PHE A 5 -1.31 -2.35 10.29
N ALA A 6 -1.33 -2.54 11.61
CA ALA A 6 -0.49 -1.76 12.53
C ALA A 6 1.02 -1.97 12.26
N LYS A 7 1.41 -3.22 11.97
CA LYS A 7 2.79 -3.62 11.64
C LYS A 7 3.11 -3.55 10.14
N ALA A 8 2.20 -3.03 9.32
CA ALA A 8 2.36 -2.93 7.87
C ALA A 8 3.68 -2.21 7.52
N PRO A 9 4.55 -2.82 6.70
CA PRO A 9 5.71 -2.12 6.18
C PRO A 9 5.28 -0.96 5.28
N SER A 10 6.15 0.03 5.16
CA SER A 10 5.86 1.19 4.32
C SER A 10 5.63 0.75 2.86
N PRO A 11 4.56 1.21 2.20
CA PRO A 11 4.19 0.87 0.81
C PRO A 11 5.18 1.39 -0.24
N CYS A 12 6.23 2.10 0.17
CA CYS A 12 7.29 2.50 -0.73
C CYS A 12 8.06 1.26 -1.19
N VAL A 13 8.30 1.13 -2.50
CA VAL A 13 9.15 0.07 -3.09
C VAL A 13 10.63 0.47 -3.14
N SER A 14 11.05 1.42 -2.29
CA SER A 14 12.40 2.01 -2.21
C SER A 14 12.92 2.70 -3.48
N VAL A 15 12.23 2.66 -4.62
CA VAL A 15 12.57 3.39 -5.85
C VAL A 15 12.00 4.81 -5.87
N CYS A 16 12.28 5.59 -4.83
CA CYS A 16 11.67 6.92 -4.60
C CYS A 16 12.06 7.93 -5.71
N LYS A 17 11.31 7.96 -6.81
CA LYS A 17 11.57 8.81 -7.97
C LYS A 17 10.33 9.63 -8.29
N PHE A 18 10.32 10.88 -7.85
CA PHE A 18 9.18 11.80 -7.93
C PHE A 18 9.19 12.59 -9.25
N LYS A 19 8.91 11.92 -10.38
CA LYS A 19 8.96 12.54 -11.71
C LYS A 19 7.58 12.87 -12.31
N ILE A 20 6.50 12.41 -11.70
CA ILE A 20 5.14 12.62 -12.21
C ILE A 20 4.44 13.61 -11.27
N GLU A 21 4.58 14.91 -11.53
CA GLU A 21 3.90 15.96 -10.73
C GLU A 21 4.10 15.83 -9.20
N GLY A 22 5.32 15.46 -8.77
CA GLY A 22 5.63 15.25 -7.35
C GLY A 22 5.16 13.89 -6.77
N GLN A 23 4.58 13.02 -7.59
CA GLN A 23 4.28 11.62 -7.28
C GLN A 23 5.43 10.69 -7.68
N CYS A 24 5.63 9.64 -6.87
CA CYS A 24 6.60 8.59 -7.17
C CYS A 24 6.14 7.76 -8.38
N ILE A 25 7.03 7.49 -9.33
CA ILE A 25 6.70 6.68 -10.52
C ILE A 25 6.25 5.25 -10.20
N ALA A 26 6.68 4.71 -9.06
CA ALA A 26 6.45 3.32 -8.70
C ALA A 26 5.32 3.15 -7.69
N CYS A 27 5.32 3.93 -6.62
CA CYS A 27 4.28 3.83 -5.59
C CYS A 27 3.23 4.93 -5.67
N ARG A 28 3.31 5.86 -6.64
CA ARG A 28 2.38 7.00 -6.85
C ARG A 28 2.14 7.92 -5.64
N MET A 29 2.77 7.63 -4.50
CA MET A 29 2.78 8.49 -3.32
C MET A 29 3.57 9.76 -3.59
N THR A 30 3.09 10.86 -3.03
CA THR A 30 3.86 12.09 -2.90
C THR A 30 4.81 12.04 -1.70
N LYS A 31 5.81 12.94 -1.67
CA LYS A 31 6.68 13.14 -0.49
C LYS A 31 5.90 13.40 0.81
N PRO A 32 4.90 14.31 0.86
CA PRO A 32 4.14 14.56 2.09
C PRO A 32 3.34 13.34 2.55
N GLU A 33 2.74 12.57 1.64
CA GLU A 33 2.06 11.32 2.00
C GLU A 33 3.01 10.30 2.63
N LYS A 34 4.24 10.18 2.12
CA LYS A 34 5.27 9.31 2.71
C LYS A 34 5.65 9.74 4.13
N LYS A 35 5.77 11.06 4.36
CA LYS A 35 6.06 11.61 5.69
C LYS A 35 4.87 11.39 6.63
N ARG A 36 3.64 11.57 6.15
CA ARG A 36 2.41 11.30 6.90
C ARG A 36 2.31 9.83 7.27
N PHE A 37 2.55 8.91 6.33
CA PHE A 37 2.52 7.46 6.59
C PHE A 37 3.50 7.00 7.68
N LYS A 38 4.66 7.64 7.81
CA LYS A 38 5.60 7.37 8.92
C LYS A 38 5.04 7.78 10.29
N ARG A 39 4.16 8.79 10.35
CA ARG A 39 3.52 9.29 11.57
C ARG A 39 2.19 8.58 11.85
N LEU A 40 1.61 7.91 10.85
CA LEU A 40 0.42 7.10 11.02
C LEU A 40 0.80 5.83 11.79
N GLU A 41 0.24 5.67 12.99
CA GLU A 41 0.33 4.46 13.80
C GLU A 41 -1.00 3.68 13.84
N GLY A 42 -2.09 4.34 13.43
CA GLY A 42 -3.43 3.78 13.40
C GLY A 42 -3.61 2.67 12.34
N LYS A 43 -4.08 1.50 12.78
CA LYS A 43 -4.44 0.37 11.91
C LYS A 43 -5.47 0.74 10.83
N GLY A 44 -6.44 1.59 11.18
CA GLY A 44 -7.50 2.04 10.26
C GLY A 44 -6.98 2.99 9.19
N GLU A 45 -6.21 4.01 9.59
CA GLU A 45 -5.63 4.96 8.64
C GLU A 45 -4.65 4.27 7.68
N LYS A 46 -3.82 3.32 8.15
CA LYS A 46 -2.94 2.55 7.26
C LYS A 46 -3.71 1.70 6.26
N ARG A 47 -4.83 1.08 6.69
CA ARG A 47 -5.69 0.28 5.81
C ARG A 47 -6.33 1.17 4.74
N ALA A 48 -6.99 2.26 5.14
CA ALA A 48 -7.61 3.20 4.22
C ALA A 48 -6.59 3.81 3.25
N PHE A 49 -5.39 4.13 3.72
CA PHE A 49 -4.32 4.63 2.88
C PHE A 49 -3.86 3.60 1.84
N LEU A 50 -3.69 2.34 2.23
CA LEU A 50 -3.32 1.27 1.30
C LEU A 50 -4.43 0.98 0.28
N ALA A 51 -5.70 1.07 0.66
CA ALA A 51 -6.85 0.93 -0.24
C ALA A 51 -6.80 1.99 -1.34
N MET A 52 -6.80 3.27 -0.95
CA MET A 52 -6.72 4.40 -1.88
C MET A 52 -5.46 4.31 -2.78
N LEU A 53 -4.32 3.92 -2.22
CA LEU A 53 -3.09 3.76 -2.99
C LEU A 53 -3.22 2.64 -4.03
N SER A 54 -3.85 1.54 -3.66
CA SER A 54 -4.07 0.38 -4.53
C SER A 54 -4.94 0.78 -5.71
N GLU A 55 -6.05 1.47 -5.49
CA GLU A 55 -6.91 2.00 -6.55
C GLU A 55 -6.15 2.95 -7.48
N ARG A 56 -5.39 3.91 -6.91
CA ARG A 56 -4.58 4.84 -7.71
C ARG A 56 -3.50 4.12 -8.53
N LEU A 57 -2.94 3.03 -8.01
CA LEU A 57 -1.97 2.18 -8.72
C LEU A 57 -2.62 1.32 -9.79
N GLN A 58 -3.85 0.86 -9.57
CA GLN A 58 -4.65 0.13 -10.56
C GLN A 58 -5.00 1.04 -11.74
N ALA A 59 -5.51 2.25 -11.46
CA ALA A 59 -5.76 3.28 -12.47
C ALA A 59 -4.48 3.65 -13.26
N ALA A 60 -3.31 3.57 -12.63
CA ALA A 60 -2.02 3.81 -13.26
C ALA A 60 -1.40 2.58 -13.96
N GLY A 61 -2.06 1.40 -13.94
CA GLY A 61 -1.52 0.15 -14.50
C GLY A 61 -0.24 -0.37 -13.82
N ARG A 62 0.07 0.12 -12.61
CA ARG A 62 1.31 -0.20 -11.86
C ARG A 62 1.08 -1.14 -10.68
N TYR A 63 -0.18 -1.49 -10.40
CA TYR A 63 -0.56 -2.28 -9.23
C TYR A 63 0.15 -3.63 -9.17
N ALA A 64 0.14 -4.43 -10.25
CA ALA A 64 0.75 -5.76 -10.27
C ALA A 64 2.27 -5.75 -9.95
N TYR A 65 2.99 -4.76 -10.50
CA TYR A 65 4.42 -4.59 -10.20
C TYR A 65 4.63 -4.18 -8.74
N TRP A 66 3.83 -3.23 -8.27
CA TRP A 66 3.93 -2.70 -6.92
C TRP A 66 3.54 -3.74 -5.86
N SER A 67 2.47 -4.50 -6.07
CA SER A 67 1.99 -5.55 -5.15
C SER A 67 3.02 -6.66 -4.99
N ARG A 68 3.65 -7.10 -6.10
CA ARG A 68 4.75 -8.08 -6.07
C ARG A 68 5.95 -7.59 -5.25
N MET A 69 6.37 -6.34 -5.45
CA MET A 69 7.48 -5.75 -4.68
C MET A 69 7.11 -5.54 -3.21
N TYR A 70 5.86 -5.20 -2.94
CA TYR A 70 5.36 -5.03 -1.58
C TYR A 70 5.29 -6.35 -0.81
N ARG A 71 4.82 -7.44 -1.45
CA ARG A 71 4.84 -8.81 -0.89
C ARG A 71 6.26 -9.24 -0.52
N ARG A 72 7.23 -9.09 -1.44
CA ARG A 72 8.67 -9.36 -1.16
C ARG A 72 9.20 -8.58 0.05
N ARG A 73 8.73 -7.34 0.25
CA ARG A 73 9.12 -6.52 1.41
C ARG A 73 8.48 -7.01 2.71
N CYS A 74 7.25 -7.50 2.64
CA CYS A 74 6.57 -8.13 3.78
C CYS A 74 7.28 -9.42 4.19
N GLU A 75 7.62 -10.28 3.21
CA GLU A 75 8.40 -11.50 3.39
C GLU A 75 9.78 -11.21 3.98
N LYS A 76 10.52 -10.23 3.43
CA LYS A 76 11.82 -9.80 3.97
C LYS A 76 11.73 -9.29 5.41
N LYS A 77 10.57 -8.78 5.84
CA LYS A 77 10.32 -8.36 7.23
C LYS A 77 9.73 -9.47 8.10
N GLY A 78 9.44 -10.66 7.56
CA GLY A 78 8.80 -11.77 8.26
C GLY A 78 7.40 -11.42 8.78
N ARG A 79 6.64 -10.59 8.06
CA ARG A 79 5.31 -10.13 8.49
C ARG A 79 4.25 -10.49 7.45
N PRO A 80 3.03 -10.87 7.88
CA PRO A 80 1.93 -11.12 6.97
C PRO A 80 1.63 -9.87 6.14
N CYS A 81 1.49 -10.06 4.82
CA CYS A 81 1.24 -8.95 3.90
C CYS A 81 -0.15 -8.35 4.17
N PRO A 82 -0.27 -7.06 4.51
CA PRO A 82 -1.56 -6.42 4.72
C PRO A 82 -2.34 -6.26 3.42
N LEU A 83 -1.69 -6.41 2.26
CA LEU A 83 -2.33 -6.34 0.95
C LEU A 83 -3.26 -7.52 0.72
N ASP A 84 -2.84 -8.73 1.09
CA ASP A 84 -3.67 -9.94 0.95
C ASP A 84 -5.00 -9.82 1.69
N LYS A 85 -4.94 -9.29 2.93
CA LYS A 85 -6.16 -9.02 3.71
C LYS A 85 -7.00 -7.88 3.15
N LEU A 86 -6.37 -6.94 2.45
CA LEU A 86 -7.07 -5.82 1.84
C LEU A 86 -7.76 -6.26 0.55
N GLU A 87 -7.08 -7.05 -0.29
CA GLU A 87 -7.64 -7.64 -1.51
C GLU A 87 -8.80 -8.58 -1.17
N ALA A 88 -8.66 -9.45 -0.16
CA ALA A 88 -9.77 -10.31 0.29
C ALA A 88 -11.00 -9.52 0.78
N ASP A 89 -10.79 -8.36 1.41
CA ASP A 89 -11.86 -7.50 1.93
C ASP A 89 -12.51 -6.66 0.82
N LEU A 90 -11.74 -6.28 -0.22
CA LEU A 90 -12.27 -5.64 -1.43
C LEU A 90 -13.06 -6.61 -2.30
N ASP A 91 -12.60 -7.86 -2.43
CA ASP A 91 -13.26 -8.93 -3.19
C ASP A 91 -14.62 -9.30 -2.56
N THR A 92 -14.68 -9.40 -1.22
CA THR A 92 -15.92 -9.63 -0.48
C THR A 92 -16.92 -8.46 -0.62
N GLY A 93 -16.45 -7.25 -0.93
CA GLY A 93 -17.30 -6.08 -1.20
C GLY A 93 -17.71 -5.93 -2.67
N ALA A 94 -17.00 -6.57 -3.60
CA ALA A 94 -17.27 -6.52 -5.04
C ALA A 94 -18.33 -7.54 -5.48
N GLU A 95 -18.55 -8.62 -4.73
CA GLU A 95 -19.57 -9.64 -5.01
C GLU A 95 -20.99 -9.25 -4.52
N ALA A 96 -21.20 -7.98 -4.15
CA ALA A 96 -22.49 -7.44 -3.70
C ALA A 96 -23.05 -6.31 -4.58
N ALA A 97 -22.60 -6.19 -5.83
CA ALA A 97 -23.11 -5.23 -6.81
C ALA A 97 -23.70 -5.93 -8.05
#